data_AF-A0A2Z6SC36-F1
#
_entry.id   AF-A0A2Z6SC36-F1
#
_cell.length_a   1.000
_cell.length_b   1.000
_cell.length_c   1.000
_cell.angle_alpha   90.00
_cell.angle_beta   90.00
_cell.angle_gamma   90.00
#
_symmetry.space_group_name_H-M   'P 1'
#
loop_
_entity.id
_entity.type
_entity.pdbx_description
1 polymer ?
#
loop_
_entity_poly.entity_id
_entity_poly.type
_entity_poly.pdbx_seq_one_letter_code
_entity_poly.pdbx_strand_id
1 'polypeptide(L)'
;MRLEIFQLVNSIELSLTKPWASKGYWQEIVSNVFDFTSIMKKYSNYFEYTNTNISLHDSKNPARKPSTNCNIILIPKCNENIDSKYFQLNFDLINKELFDFVDLNQYVPNEPTNKHQFICNL
;
A
#
# COMPACT_ATOMS: atom_id res chain seq x y z
N MET A 1 6.64 0.07 14.52
CA MET A 1 5.25 0.31 14.06
C MET A 1 4.45 1.30 14.92
N ARG A 2 4.04 0.98 16.16
CA ARG A 2 3.27 1.93 17.01
C ARG A 2 3.98 3.28 17.17
N LEU A 3 5.27 3.24 17.53
CA LEU A 3 6.09 4.44 17.74
C LEU A 3 6.21 5.29 16.47
N GLU A 4 6.39 4.66 15.31
CA GLU A 4 6.50 5.35 14.01
C GLU A 4 5.18 6.01 13.61
N ILE A 5 4.04 5.33 13.79
CA ILE A 5 2.71 5.91 13.52
C ILE A 5 2.44 7.08 14.46
N PHE A 6 2.81 6.96 15.74
CA PHE A 6 2.62 8.01 16.71
C PHE A 6 3.47 9.25 16.41
N GLN A 7 4.73 9.05 16.01
CA GLN A 7 5.62 10.13 15.57
C GLN A 7 5.09 10.83 14.31
N LEU A 8 4.62 10.07 13.33
CA LEU A 8 4.01 10.60 12.11
C LEU A 8 2.77 11.45 12.43
N VAL A 9 1.85 10.92 13.24
CA VAL A 9 0.63 11.63 13.63
C VAL A 9 0.98 12.93 14.35
N ASN A 10 1.90 12.90 15.31
CA ASN A 10 2.30 14.10 16.03
C ASN A 10 2.94 15.15 15.11
N SER A 11 3.74 14.72 14.14
CA SER A 11 4.34 15.62 13.14
C SER A 11 3.26 16.31 12.28
N ILE A 12 2.23 15.56 11.87
CA ILE A 12 1.10 16.09 11.11
C ILE A 12 0.32 17.11 11.95
N GLU A 13 -0.07 16.75 13.17
CA GLU A 13 -0.83 17.64 14.06
C GLU A 13 -0.04 18.92 14.39
N LEU A 14 1.28 18.83 14.61
CA LEU A 14 2.16 19.99 14.79
C LEU A 14 2.25 20.87 13.53
N SER A 15 2.13 20.31 12.33
CA SER A 15 2.11 21.11 11.11
C SER A 15 0.82 21.93 11.00
N LEU A 16 -0.30 21.40 11.51
CA LEU A 16 -1.62 22.05 11.50
C LEU A 16 -1.79 23.14 12.55
N THR A 17 -0.91 23.22 13.56
CA THR A 17 -0.92 24.34 14.53
C THR A 17 -0.22 25.59 14.00
N LYS A 18 0.39 25.53 12.81
CA LYS A 18 1.11 26.64 12.21
C LYS A 18 0.16 27.75 11.72
N PRO A 19 0.62 29.01 11.64
CA PRO A 19 -0.22 30.16 11.31
C PRO A 19 -0.92 30.10 9.95
N TRP A 20 -0.44 29.29 9.01
CA TRP A 20 -1.10 29.16 7.71
C TRP A 20 -2.45 28.43 7.82
N ALA A 21 -2.60 27.54 8.81
CA ALA A 21 -3.76 26.68 8.99
C ALA A 21 -4.94 27.37 9.70
N SER A 22 -4.72 28.55 10.29
CA SER A 22 -5.78 29.34 10.95
C SER A 22 -6.65 30.13 9.98
N LYS A 23 -6.32 30.14 8.69
CA LYS A 23 -7.13 30.82 7.68
C LYS A 23 -8.41 30.03 7.42
N GLY A 24 -9.56 30.69 7.40
CA GLY A 24 -10.89 30.05 7.35
C GLY A 24 -11.09 29.07 6.19
N TYR A 25 -10.47 29.28 5.03
CA TYR A 25 -10.56 28.36 3.89
C TYR A 25 -9.81 27.03 4.09
N TRP A 26 -8.94 26.92 5.10
CA TRP A 26 -8.29 25.66 5.48
C TRP A 26 -9.06 24.89 6.55
N GLN A 27 -10.08 25.49 7.17
CA GLN A 27 -10.69 24.95 8.39
C GLN A 27 -11.28 23.54 8.19
N GLU A 28 -11.94 23.30 7.06
CA GLU A 28 -12.48 21.97 6.72
C GLU A 28 -11.37 20.94 6.53
N ILE A 29 -10.31 21.30 5.80
CA ILE A 29 -9.16 20.42 5.56
C ILE A 29 -8.47 20.10 6.88
N VAL A 30 -8.24 21.10 7.74
CA VAL A 30 -7.66 20.92 9.07
C VAL A 30 -8.52 19.98 9.91
N SER A 31 -9.85 20.14 9.90
CA SER A 31 -10.77 19.25 10.62
C SER A 31 -10.68 17.81 10.11
N ASN A 32 -10.72 17.60 8.79
CA ASN A 32 -10.63 16.28 8.19
C ASN A 32 -9.29 15.59 8.52
N VAL A 33 -8.19 16.33 8.56
CA VAL A 33 -6.89 15.77 8.93
C VAL A 33 -6.85 15.41 10.42
N PHE A 34 -7.46 16.18 11.31
CA PHE A 34 -7.59 15.80 12.73
C PHE A 34 -8.44 14.54 12.93
N ASP A 35 -9.54 14.38 12.18
CA ASP A 35 -10.33 13.15 12.20
C ASP A 35 -9.50 11.95 11.73
N PHE A 36 -8.74 12.13 10.66
CA PHE A 36 -7.82 11.11 10.14
C PHE A 36 -6.73 10.73 11.16
N THR A 37 -6.08 11.70 11.81
CA THR A 37 -5.05 11.42 12.81
C THR A 37 -5.61 10.70 14.03
N SER A 38 -6.85 11.00 14.42
CA SER A 38 -7.58 10.28 15.47
C SER A 38 -7.81 8.81 15.11
N ILE A 39 -8.22 8.51 13.87
CA ILE A 39 -8.36 7.15 13.37
C ILE A 39 -7.01 6.42 13.37
N MET A 40 -5.93 7.07 12.91
CA MET A 40 -4.58 6.47 12.93
C MET A 40 -4.11 6.11 14.33
N LYS A 41 -4.35 6.99 15.32
CA LYS A 41 -4.06 6.71 16.74
C LYS A 41 -4.84 5.49 17.23
N LYS A 42 -6.13 5.41 16.91
CA LYS A 42 -6.98 4.26 17.27
C LYS A 42 -6.48 2.97 16.64
N TYR A 43 -6.11 3.00 15.36
CA TYR A 43 -5.53 1.85 14.66
C TYR A 43 -4.20 1.41 15.26
N SER A 44 -3.32 2.35 15.61
CA SER A 44 -2.05 2.09 16.29
C SER A 44 -2.23 1.35 17.62
N ASN A 45 -3.24 1.76 18.41
CA ASN A 45 -3.59 1.08 19.67
C ASN A 45 -4.13 -0.33 19.44
N TYR A 46 -4.98 -0.54 18.42
CA TYR A 46 -5.45 -1.90 18.08
C TYR A 46 -4.31 -2.80 17.65
N PHE A 47 -3.35 -2.27 16.88
CA PHE A 47 -2.19 -3.03 16.44
C PHE A 47 -1.33 -3.47 17.62
N GLU A 48 -1.07 -2.56 18.58
CA GLU A 48 -0.36 -2.90 19.80
C GLU A 48 -1.10 -3.93 20.64
N TYR A 49 -2.39 -3.71 20.94
CA TYR A 49 -3.22 -4.65 21.69
C TYR A 49 -3.20 -6.05 21.06
N THR A 50 -3.35 -6.13 19.74
CA THR A 50 -3.31 -7.39 19.00
C THR A 50 -1.94 -8.04 19.10
N ASN A 51 -0.85 -7.29 18.91
CA ASN A 51 0.51 -7.81 19.06
C ASN A 51 0.80 -8.29 20.49
N THR A 52 0.36 -7.56 21.51
CA THR A 52 0.50 -7.97 22.92
C THR A 52 -0.28 -9.26 23.18
N ASN A 53 -1.49 -9.40 22.65
CA ASN A 53 -2.26 -10.63 22.80
C ASN A 53 -1.69 -11.80 21.99
N ILE A 54 -1.10 -11.55 20.81
CA ILE A 54 -0.36 -12.58 20.06
C ILE A 54 0.90 -12.99 20.84
N SER A 55 1.53 -12.09 21.59
CA SER A 55 2.69 -12.43 22.45
C SER A 55 2.34 -13.25 23.70
N LEU A 56 1.05 -13.36 24.06
CA LEU A 56 0.55 -14.32 25.06
C LEU A 56 0.40 -15.74 24.50
N HIS A 57 0.60 -15.93 23.21
CA HIS A 57 0.73 -17.25 22.64
C HIS A 57 2.12 -17.78 23.00
N ASP A 58 2.21 -18.81 23.86
CA ASP A 58 3.45 -19.50 24.30
C ASP A 58 4.31 -20.10 23.17
N SER A 59 3.98 -19.80 21.91
CA SER A 59 4.78 -20.19 20.76
C SER A 59 6.05 -19.36 20.69
N LYS A 60 7.18 -19.99 21.01
CA LYS A 60 8.52 -19.51 20.64
C LYS A 60 8.73 -19.39 19.12
N ASN A 61 7.78 -19.87 18.32
CA ASN A 61 7.80 -19.76 16.87
C ASN A 61 6.96 -18.55 16.42
N PRO A 62 7.55 -17.59 15.70
CA PRO A 62 6.78 -16.51 15.09
C PRO A 62 5.76 -17.10 14.11
N ALA A 63 4.52 -16.58 14.14
CA ALA A 63 3.42 -17.05 13.29
C ALA A 63 3.74 -16.98 11.78
N ARG A 64 4.72 -16.16 11.39
CA ARG A 64 5.32 -16.11 10.06
C ARG A 64 6.83 -16.02 10.19
N LYS A 65 7.57 -16.75 9.34
CA LYS A 65 9.02 -16.56 9.23
C LYS A 65 9.29 -15.17 8.63
N PRO A 66 10.25 -14.38 9.15
CA PRO A 66 10.65 -13.11 8.52
C PRO A 66 11.02 -13.25 7.04
N SER A 67 11.51 -14.43 6.62
CA SER A 67 11.79 -14.79 5.23
C SER A 67 10.54 -14.88 4.32
N THR A 68 9.34 -14.84 4.90
CA THR A 68 8.06 -14.84 4.17
C THR A 68 7.41 -13.45 4.13
N ASN A 69 8.12 -12.41 4.58
CA ASN A 69 7.69 -11.04 4.33
C ASN A 69 7.62 -10.82 2.81
N CYS A 70 6.52 -10.21 2.36
CA CYS A 70 6.36 -9.86 0.97
C CYS A 70 7.35 -8.72 0.66
N ASN A 71 8.42 -9.05 -0.06
CA ASN A 71 9.35 -8.04 -0.56
C ASN A 71 8.64 -7.29 -1.69
N ILE A 72 8.21 -6.06 -1.42
CA ILE A 72 7.64 -5.17 -2.43
C ILE A 72 8.83 -4.55 -3.17
N ILE A 73 9.09 -5.04 -4.38
CA ILE A 73 10.08 -4.45 -5.28
C ILE A 73 9.33 -3.45 -6.15
N LEU A 74 9.65 -2.16 -6.02
CA LEU A 74 9.17 -1.14 -6.93
C LEU A 74 10.00 -1.21 -8.21
N ILE A 75 9.43 -1.80 -9.26
CA ILE A 75 10.04 -1.82 -10.58
C ILE A 75 9.73 -0.48 -11.25
N PRO A 76 10.73 0.34 -11.63
CA PRO A 76 10.49 1.59 -12.34
C PRO A 76 9.78 1.32 -13.66
N LYS A 77 8.90 2.23 -14.07
CA LYS A 77 8.19 2.15 -15.35
C LYS A 77 9.20 1.88 -16.48
N CYS A 78 8.96 0.82 -17.26
CA CYS A 78 9.79 0.52 -18.41
C CYS A 78 9.62 1.65 -19.45
N ASN A 79 10.71 2.34 -19.79
CA ASN A 79 10.74 3.42 -20.78
C ASN A 79 10.98 2.90 -22.21
N GLU A 80 11.07 1.58 -22.38
CA GLU A 80 11.25 0.95 -23.68
C GLU A 80 9.92 0.78 -24.41
N ASN A 81 9.98 0.63 -25.73
CA ASN A 81 8.82 0.27 -26.54
C ASN A 81 8.31 -1.10 -26.09
N ILE A 82 7.22 -1.08 -25.33
CA ILE A 82 6.49 -2.28 -24.92
C ILE A 82 6.21 -3.10 -26.19
N ASP A 83 6.51 -4.40 -26.15
CA ASP A 83 6.18 -5.29 -27.27
C ASP A 83 4.68 -5.22 -27.53
N SER A 84 4.30 -5.10 -28.79
CA SER A 84 2.91 -4.99 -29.25
C SER A 84 1.96 -6.01 -28.62
N LYS A 85 2.47 -7.20 -28.28
CA LYS A 85 1.70 -8.26 -27.60
C LYS A 85 1.18 -7.87 -26.21
N TYR A 86 1.73 -6.84 -25.57
CA TYR A 86 1.32 -6.36 -24.24
C TYR A 86 0.53 -5.05 -24.29
N PHE A 87 0.26 -4.47 -25.46
CA PHE A 87 -0.38 -3.15 -25.56
C PHE A 87 -1.75 -3.10 -24.91
N GLN A 88 -2.57 -4.13 -25.10
CA GLN A 88 -3.90 -4.18 -24.51
C GLN A 88 -3.83 -4.20 -22.98
N LEU A 89 -3.00 -5.09 -22.41
CA LEU A 89 -2.78 -5.18 -20.97
C LEU A 89 -2.24 -3.85 -20.40
N ASN A 90 -1.28 -3.22 -21.07
CA ASN A 90 -0.72 -1.95 -20.65
C ASN A 90 -1.76 -0.81 -20.69
N PHE A 91 -2.58 -0.75 -21.74
CA PHE A 91 -3.68 0.22 -21.82
C PHE A 91 -4.66 0.04 -20.66
N ASP A 92 -5.08 -1.20 -20.39
CA ASP A 92 -6.05 -1.49 -19.34
C ASP A 92 -5.47 -1.23 -17.93
N LEU A 93 -4.17 -1.49 -17.71
CA LEU A 93 -3.49 -1.18 -16.44
C LEU A 93 -3.32 0.31 -16.19
N ILE A 94 -3.04 1.12 -17.23
CA ILE A 94 -2.89 2.58 -17.09
C ILE A 94 -4.24 3.25 -16.73
N ASN A 95 -5.34 2.69 -17.25
CA ASN A 95 -6.67 3.27 -17.09
C ASN A 95 -7.45 2.73 -15.89
N LYS A 96 -6.90 1.78 -15.14
CA LYS A 96 -7.53 1.23 -13.93
C LYS A 96 -7.28 2.08 -12.70
N GLU A 97 -8.23 2.09 -11.78
CA GLU A 97 -8.06 2.72 -10.48
C GLU A 97 -7.01 1.98 -9.65
N LEU A 98 -6.35 2.70 -8.74
CA LEU A 98 -5.40 2.09 -7.80
C LEU A 98 -6.13 0.99 -7.01
N PHE A 99 -5.52 -0.20 -6.98
CA PHE A 99 -5.97 -1.41 -6.26
C PHE A 99 -7.04 -2.29 -6.92
N ASP A 100 -7.34 -2.07 -8.21
CA ASP A 100 -8.20 -2.99 -8.95
C ASP A 100 -7.49 -4.32 -9.27
N PHE A 101 -8.22 -5.43 -9.10
CA PHE A 101 -7.77 -6.73 -9.56
C PHE A 101 -7.81 -6.79 -11.09
N VAL A 102 -6.75 -7.34 -11.68
CA VAL A 102 -6.63 -7.61 -13.12
C VAL A 102 -6.39 -9.09 -13.29
N ASP A 103 -7.33 -9.77 -13.96
CA ASP A 103 -7.14 -11.16 -14.35
C ASP A 103 -6.20 -11.23 -15.56
N LEU A 104 -4.92 -11.51 -15.30
CA LEU A 104 -3.92 -11.67 -16.35
C LEU A 104 -4.25 -12.81 -17.31
N ASN A 105 -5.11 -13.76 -16.93
CA ASN A 105 -5.49 -14.87 -17.81
C ASN A 105 -6.26 -14.40 -19.06
N GLN A 106 -6.83 -13.20 -19.03
CA GLN A 106 -7.54 -12.61 -20.18
C GLN A 106 -6.58 -12.11 -21.27
N TYR A 107 -5.29 -11.92 -20.94
CA TYR A 107 -4.29 -11.31 -21.82
C TYR A 107 -3.21 -12.31 -22.27
N VAL A 108 -3.16 -13.49 -21.64
CA VAL A 108 -2.21 -14.55 -21.98
C VAL A 108 -2.78 -15.53 -23.00
N PRO A 109 -1.94 -16.14 -23.85
CA PRO A 109 -2.34 -17.25 -24.69
C PRO A 109 -2.87 -18.44 -23.88
N ASN A 110 -3.84 -19.18 -24.43
CA ASN A 110 -4.44 -20.35 -23.78
C ASN A 110 -3.45 -21.53 -23.65
N GLU A 111 -2.53 -21.66 -24.61
CA GLU A 111 -1.55 -22.74 -24.63
C GLU A 111 -0.48 -22.54 -23.54
N PRO A 112 -0.22 -23.56 -22.69
CA PRO A 112 0.70 -23.43 -21.56
C PRO A 112 2.11 -22.94 -21.93
N THR A 113 2.65 -23.42 -23.06
CA THR A 113 3.98 -23.04 -23.55
C THR A 113 4.03 -21.56 -23.95
N ASN A 114 3.00 -21.08 -24.65
CA ASN A 114 2.91 -19.70 -25.10
C ASN A 114 2.64 -18.75 -23.91
N LYS A 115 1.86 -19.22 -22.92
CA LYS A 115 1.64 -18.54 -21.66
C LYS A 115 2.92 -18.37 -20.86
N HIS A 116 3.73 -19.42 -20.75
CA HIS A 116 5.06 -19.34 -20.13
C HIS A 116 5.94 -18.32 -20.84
N GLN A 117 6.01 -18.38 -22.17
CA GLN A 117 6.79 -17.43 -22.96
C GLN A 117 6.29 -15.99 -22.85
N PHE A 118 4.98 -15.77 -22.71
CA PHE A 118 4.40 -14.46 -22.47
C PHE A 118 4.82 -13.90 -21.10
N ILE A 119 4.84 -14.72 -20.05
CA ILE A 119 5.23 -14.30 -18.69
C ILE A 119 6.73 -14.07 -18.57
N CYS A 120 7.56 -14.92 -19.20
CA CYS A 120 9.02 -14.79 -19.11
C CYS A 120 9.61 -13.62 -19.90
N ASN A 121 8.84 -13.02 -20.81
CA ASN A 121 9.25 -11.88 -21.62
C ASN A 121 8.61 -10.56 -21.15
N LEU A 122 8.09 -10.51 -19.92
CA LEU A 122 7.55 -9.32 -19.26
C LEU A 122 8.66 -8.52 -18.58
#